data_AF-A0A7Y7CLV8-F1
#
_entry.id   AF-A0A7Y7CLV8-F1
#
_cell.length_a   1.000
_cell.length_b   1.000
_cell.length_c   1.000
_cell.angle_alpha   90.00
_cell.angle_beta   90.00
_cell.angle_gamma   90.00
#
_symmetry.space_group_name_H-M   'P 1'
#
loop_
_entity.id
_entity.type
_entity.pdbx_description
1 polymer ?
#
loop_
_entity_poly.entity_id
_entity_poly.type
_entity_poly.pdbx_seq_one_letter_code
_entity_poly.pdbx_strand_id
1 'polypeptide(L)'
;MVKSIVRLCAVCAALFMPATGAVLAASGSDDKPVKVIMPLWGPSIQADGTGMFVDIFRFVLEGHEDQYEIEYVSYDKALRLLLYSDADCAFPIGRSSILVSMKHEDPEQLIQSVPVLVSRTYLFSRPGMPLLSDMPSLEGKLLIQIRGENYNHNFKTSQARFWNVDSELDKVRVLLEGRGDAMLGSMPEIMISFRKLGVEVPPYDPAFSVLDYDNAITCRNTARGRDFVTLFSERVSETLEDGSLRKMIVEGGVPEAIVDAFLPTVAD
;
A
#
# COMPACT_ATOMS: atom_id res chain seq x y z
N MET A 1 62.31 -68.25 -43.79
CA MET A 1 63.22 -67.12 -43.51
C MET A 1 62.43 -66.01 -42.84
N VAL A 2 62.85 -65.63 -41.62
CA VAL A 2 62.76 -64.27 -41.01
C VAL A 2 61.34 -63.70 -40.76
N LYS A 3 60.93 -63.22 -39.58
CA LYS A 3 61.45 -63.14 -38.20
C LYS A 3 60.23 -62.74 -37.32
N SER A 4 60.16 -63.30 -36.12
CA SER A 4 59.29 -62.88 -35.01
C SER A 4 59.50 -61.41 -34.62
N ILE A 5 58.43 -60.69 -34.27
CA ILE A 5 58.47 -59.59 -33.29
C ILE A 5 57.21 -59.66 -32.42
N VAL A 6 57.44 -60.04 -31.17
CA VAL A 6 56.59 -59.84 -30.01
C VAL A 6 56.75 -58.38 -29.56
N ARG A 7 55.65 -57.66 -29.30
CA ARG A 7 55.67 -56.46 -28.46
C ARG A 7 54.45 -56.42 -27.54
N LEU A 8 54.71 -56.77 -26.28
CA LEU A 8 54.07 -56.22 -25.08
C LEU A 8 54.18 -54.69 -25.12
N CYS A 9 53.11 -53.97 -24.72
CA CYS A 9 53.21 -52.89 -23.72
C CYS A 9 51.86 -52.20 -23.43
N ALA A 10 51.63 -52.02 -22.13
CA ALA A 10 50.96 -50.90 -21.47
C ALA A 10 49.44 -50.73 -21.65
N VAL A 11 48.71 -51.38 -20.73
CA VAL A 11 47.42 -50.88 -20.23
C VAL A 11 47.68 -49.55 -19.51
N CYS A 12 47.26 -48.45 -20.12
CA CYS A 12 47.19 -47.14 -19.48
C CYS A 12 45.81 -47.02 -18.81
N ALA A 13 45.74 -47.29 -17.51
CA ALA A 13 44.57 -46.98 -16.70
C ALA A 13 44.51 -45.46 -16.50
N ALA A 14 43.70 -44.79 -17.32
CA ALA A 14 43.38 -43.37 -17.12
C ALA A 14 42.45 -43.23 -15.91
N LEU A 15 43.01 -42.75 -14.80
CA LEU A 15 42.26 -42.23 -13.66
C LEU A 15 41.51 -40.97 -14.13
N PHE A 16 40.23 -41.12 -14.47
CA PHE A 16 39.31 -39.98 -14.61
C PHE A 16 38.99 -39.45 -13.20
N MET A 17 39.70 -38.40 -12.78
CA MET A 17 39.24 -37.57 -11.67
C MET A 17 38.03 -36.77 -12.15
N PRO A 18 36.84 -36.89 -11.53
CA PRO A 18 35.76 -35.95 -11.79
C PRO A 18 36.22 -34.60 -11.22
N ALA A 19 36.54 -33.66 -12.10
CA ALA A 19 36.64 -32.27 -11.72
C ALA A 19 35.26 -31.86 -11.19
N THR A 20 35.14 -31.74 -9.87
CA THR A 20 34.05 -31.04 -9.19
C THR A 20 34.15 -29.57 -9.57
N GLY A 21 33.67 -29.26 -10.77
CA GLY A 21 33.35 -27.90 -11.16
C GLY A 21 32.24 -27.43 -10.25
N ALA A 22 32.60 -26.63 -9.24
CA ALA A 22 31.65 -25.82 -8.51
C ALA A 22 30.97 -24.93 -9.54
N VAL A 23 29.76 -25.30 -9.94
CA VAL A 23 28.84 -24.40 -10.63
C VAL A 23 28.49 -23.34 -9.59
N LEU A 24 29.25 -22.24 -9.59
CA LEU A 24 28.80 -21.00 -9.01
C LEU A 24 27.52 -20.64 -9.78
N ALA A 25 26.38 -20.97 -9.19
CA ALA A 25 25.12 -20.44 -9.63
C ALA A 25 25.23 -18.92 -9.46
N ALA A 26 25.49 -18.23 -10.56
CA ALA A 26 25.33 -16.80 -10.61
C ALA A 26 23.86 -16.54 -10.28
N SER A 27 23.59 -16.16 -9.03
CA SER A 27 22.34 -15.53 -8.65
C SER A 27 22.30 -14.22 -9.42
N GLY A 28 21.75 -14.27 -10.63
CA GLY A 28 21.38 -13.07 -11.36
C GLY A 28 20.30 -12.38 -10.55
N SER A 29 20.71 -11.54 -9.59
CA SER A 29 19.90 -10.44 -9.15
C SER A 29 19.65 -9.64 -10.43
N ASP A 30 18.44 -9.77 -10.97
CA ASP A 30 17.98 -8.94 -12.07
C ASP A 30 18.04 -7.51 -11.52
N ASP A 31 19.10 -6.79 -11.91
CA ASP A 31 19.65 -5.51 -11.42
C ASP A 31 18.72 -4.32 -11.68
N LYS A 32 17.43 -4.60 -11.87
CA LYS A 32 16.41 -3.62 -12.15
C LYS A 32 15.79 -3.15 -10.83
N PRO A 33 15.55 -1.84 -10.69
CA PRO A 33 14.78 -1.30 -9.58
C PRO A 33 13.42 -1.99 -9.43
N VAL A 34 12.94 -2.10 -8.20
CA VAL A 34 11.61 -2.61 -7.88
C VAL A 34 10.57 -1.64 -8.43
N LYS A 35 9.65 -2.15 -9.26
CA LYS A 35 8.56 -1.31 -9.77
C LYS A 35 7.44 -1.18 -8.75
N VAL A 36 7.32 0.00 -8.15
CA VAL A 36 6.28 0.35 -7.17
C VAL A 36 5.17 1.16 -7.84
N ILE A 37 3.95 0.66 -7.80
CA ILE A 37 2.77 1.39 -8.28
C ILE A 37 2.10 2.11 -7.11
N MET A 38 1.79 3.38 -7.29
CA MET A 38 1.06 4.18 -6.31
C MET A 38 -0.30 4.60 -6.87
N PRO A 39 -1.41 4.23 -6.22
CA PRO A 39 -2.74 4.63 -6.67
C PRO A 39 -2.95 6.12 -6.39
N LEU A 40 -3.53 6.84 -7.35
CA LEU A 40 -3.93 8.24 -7.16
C LEU A 40 -5.03 8.32 -6.11
N TRP A 41 -4.77 9.03 -5.01
CA TRP A 41 -5.66 9.20 -3.86
C TRP A 41 -5.78 10.68 -3.48
N GLY A 42 -6.34 11.47 -4.41
CA GLY A 42 -6.57 12.90 -4.22
C GLY A 42 -5.30 13.63 -3.76
N PRO A 43 -5.36 14.45 -2.69
CA PRO A 43 -4.21 15.20 -2.19
C PRO A 43 -3.14 14.34 -1.52
N SER A 44 -3.41 13.07 -1.22
CA SER A 44 -2.49 12.17 -0.52
C SER A 44 -1.50 11.50 -1.46
N ILE A 45 -1.88 11.28 -2.73
CA ILE A 45 -1.03 10.77 -3.82
C ILE A 45 -1.49 11.41 -5.14
N GLN A 46 -0.69 12.31 -5.68
CA GLN A 46 -0.95 13.03 -6.92
C GLN A 46 -0.08 12.53 -8.07
N ALA A 47 -0.54 12.77 -9.31
CA ALA A 47 0.14 12.30 -10.53
C ALA A 47 1.49 12.99 -10.77
N ASP A 48 1.74 14.13 -10.14
CA ASP A 48 3.03 14.85 -10.17
C ASP A 48 4.04 14.30 -9.15
N GLY A 49 3.68 13.24 -8.41
CA GLY A 49 4.52 12.64 -7.39
C GLY A 49 4.64 13.46 -6.12
N THR A 50 3.59 14.21 -5.78
CA THR A 50 3.43 14.88 -4.49
C THR A 50 2.33 14.23 -3.66
N GLY A 51 2.34 14.49 -2.34
CA GLY A 51 1.30 14.06 -1.41
C GLY A 51 1.87 13.28 -0.24
N MET A 52 1.13 13.25 0.88
CA MET A 52 1.58 12.70 2.15
C MET A 52 2.19 11.30 2.03
N PHE A 53 1.55 10.38 1.30
CA PHE A 53 2.07 9.03 1.18
C PHE A 53 3.30 8.95 0.28
N VAL A 54 3.41 9.81 -0.72
CA VAL A 54 4.62 9.89 -1.53
C VAL A 54 5.78 10.39 -0.68
N ASP A 55 5.54 11.38 0.16
CA ASP A 55 6.53 11.93 1.08
C ASP A 55 6.93 10.87 2.13
N ILE A 56 5.98 10.13 2.71
CA ILE A 56 6.25 9.04 3.66
C ILE A 56 7.11 7.96 3.00
N PHE A 57 6.75 7.53 1.79
CA PHE A 57 7.50 6.49 1.08
C PHE A 57 8.96 6.89 0.84
N ARG A 58 9.19 8.11 0.34
CA ARG A 58 10.54 8.64 0.10
C ARG A 58 11.31 8.82 1.40
N PHE A 59 10.65 9.27 2.46
CA PHE A 59 11.25 9.43 3.78
C PHE A 59 11.72 8.09 4.36
N VAL A 60 10.88 7.06 4.32
CA VAL A 60 11.22 5.71 4.80
C VAL A 60 12.41 5.13 4.02
N LEU A 61 12.43 5.32 2.69
CA LEU A 61 13.47 4.80 1.80
C LEU A 61 14.59 5.80 1.48
N GLU A 62 14.78 6.84 2.30
CA GLU A 62 15.86 7.80 2.11
C GLU A 62 17.22 7.07 2.06
N GLY A 63 17.99 7.31 1.00
CA GLY A 63 19.27 6.64 0.73
C GLY A 63 19.19 5.32 -0.03
N HIS A 64 17.98 4.91 -0.46
CA HIS A 64 17.71 3.71 -1.25
C HIS A 64 16.95 4.01 -2.56
N GLU A 65 17.11 5.22 -3.10
CA GLU A 65 16.38 5.70 -4.28
C GLU A 65 16.71 4.93 -5.56
N ASP A 66 17.86 4.25 -5.60
CA ASP A 66 18.28 3.39 -6.71
C ASP A 66 17.59 2.02 -6.71
N GLN A 67 16.93 1.65 -5.61
CA GLN A 67 16.28 0.34 -5.47
C GLN A 67 14.85 0.30 -6.00
N TYR A 68 14.26 1.44 -6.37
CA TYR A 68 12.86 1.48 -6.80
C TYR A 68 12.60 2.48 -7.93
N GLU A 69 11.51 2.25 -8.64
CA GLU A 69 10.88 3.23 -9.52
C GLU A 69 9.39 3.34 -9.17
N ILE A 70 8.83 4.55 -9.26
CA ILE A 70 7.41 4.80 -8.92
C ILE A 70 6.61 5.08 -10.20
N GLU A 71 5.47 4.39 -10.37
CA GLU A 71 4.45 4.72 -11.36
C GLU A 71 3.14 5.12 -10.67
N TYR A 72 2.65 6.33 -10.95
CA TYR A 72 1.37 6.83 -10.43
C TYR A 72 0.22 6.47 -11.38
N VAL A 73 -0.80 5.78 -10.88
CA VAL A 73 -1.90 5.24 -11.68
C VAL A 73 -3.24 5.30 -10.95
N SER A 74 -4.38 5.13 -11.65
CA SER A 74 -5.66 4.97 -10.94
C SER A 74 -5.66 3.72 -10.06
N TYR A 75 -6.45 3.70 -8.99
CA TYR A 75 -6.53 2.58 -8.05
C TYR A 75 -6.85 1.24 -8.76
N ASP A 76 -7.85 1.20 -9.64
CA ASP A 76 -8.18 0.01 -10.43
C ASP A 76 -7.02 -0.46 -11.31
N LYS A 77 -6.26 0.48 -11.90
CA LYS A 77 -5.07 0.16 -12.70
C LYS A 77 -3.97 -0.39 -11.79
N ALA A 78 -3.77 0.17 -10.60
CA ALA A 78 -2.79 -0.32 -9.65
C ALA A 78 -3.04 -1.80 -9.33
N LEU A 79 -4.26 -2.14 -8.89
CA LEU A 79 -4.62 -3.52 -8.54
C LEU A 79 -4.38 -4.51 -9.70
N ARG A 80 -4.74 -4.11 -10.93
CA ARG A 80 -4.51 -4.95 -12.12
C ARG A 80 -3.03 -5.10 -12.46
N LEU A 81 -2.23 -4.04 -12.34
CA LEU A 81 -0.80 -4.09 -12.64
C LEU A 81 -0.05 -5.00 -11.65
N LEU A 82 -0.38 -4.92 -10.37
CA LEU A 82 0.22 -5.77 -9.33
C LEU A 82 -0.08 -7.25 -9.56
N LEU A 83 -1.36 -7.58 -9.82
CA LEU A 83 -1.82 -8.97 -9.89
C LEU A 83 -1.53 -9.64 -11.24
N TYR A 84 -1.52 -8.88 -12.34
CA TYR A 84 -1.58 -9.46 -13.68
C TYR A 84 -0.55 -8.89 -14.67
N SER A 85 0.34 -7.99 -14.26
CA SER A 85 1.31 -7.36 -15.16
C SER A 85 2.70 -7.34 -14.53
N ASP A 86 3.52 -6.31 -14.79
CA ASP A 86 4.95 -6.28 -14.44
C ASP A 86 5.26 -5.43 -13.20
N ALA A 87 4.25 -4.95 -12.46
CA ALA A 87 4.50 -4.20 -11.22
C ALA A 87 4.85 -5.14 -10.06
N ASP A 88 5.95 -4.87 -9.36
CA ASP A 88 6.43 -5.73 -8.27
C ASP A 88 5.67 -5.49 -6.97
N CYS A 89 5.37 -4.23 -6.67
CA CYS A 89 4.77 -3.81 -5.41
C CYS A 89 3.77 -2.68 -5.60
N ALA A 90 2.78 -2.58 -4.71
CA ALA A 90 1.87 -1.45 -4.60
C ALA A 90 1.98 -0.79 -3.23
N PHE A 91 1.94 0.53 -3.18
CA PHE A 91 1.95 1.30 -1.94
C PHE A 91 0.98 2.49 -2.04
N PRO A 92 0.24 2.84 -0.98
CA PRO A 92 0.20 2.22 0.35
C PRO A 92 -1.01 1.29 0.51
N ILE A 93 -1.16 0.28 -0.34
CA ILE A 93 -2.32 -0.62 -0.31
C ILE A 93 -1.96 -1.88 0.48
N GLY A 94 -2.65 -2.13 1.59
CA GLY A 94 -2.55 -3.39 2.33
C GLY A 94 -3.08 -4.60 1.56
N ARG A 95 -2.53 -5.77 1.87
CA ARG A 95 -2.88 -7.09 1.30
C ARG A 95 -4.35 -7.41 1.47
N SER A 96 -4.93 -7.15 2.65
CA SER A 96 -6.35 -7.37 2.92
C SER A 96 -7.23 -6.56 1.97
N SER A 97 -6.91 -5.28 1.78
CA SER A 97 -7.61 -4.38 0.85
C SER A 97 -7.58 -4.91 -0.58
N ILE A 98 -6.44 -5.43 -1.04
CA ILE A 98 -6.30 -6.03 -2.38
C ILE A 98 -7.17 -7.28 -2.52
N LEU A 99 -7.08 -8.22 -1.57
CA LEU A 99 -7.83 -9.49 -1.61
C LEU A 99 -9.34 -9.25 -1.63
N VAL A 100 -9.83 -8.31 -0.82
CA VAL A 100 -11.26 -7.93 -0.80
C VAL A 100 -11.66 -7.25 -2.10
N SER A 101 -10.88 -6.28 -2.59
CA SER A 101 -11.21 -5.50 -3.79
C SER A 101 -11.26 -6.36 -5.06
N MET A 102 -10.33 -7.31 -5.18
CA MET A 102 -10.17 -8.12 -6.39
C MET A 102 -10.83 -9.49 -6.31
N LYS A 103 -11.42 -9.85 -5.15
CA LYS A 103 -11.95 -11.20 -4.87
C LYS A 103 -10.93 -12.29 -5.17
N HIS A 104 -9.67 -12.02 -4.85
CA HIS A 104 -8.57 -12.93 -5.11
C HIS A 104 -8.46 -13.94 -3.96
N GLU A 105 -8.35 -15.22 -4.29
CA GLU A 105 -8.45 -16.30 -3.29
C GLU A 105 -7.10 -16.86 -2.85
N ASP A 106 -6.00 -16.43 -3.48
CA ASP A 106 -4.65 -16.90 -3.15
C ASP A 106 -3.87 -15.83 -2.36
N PRO A 107 -3.97 -15.81 -1.01
CA PRO A 107 -3.27 -14.86 -0.17
C PRO A 107 -1.75 -15.06 -0.18
N GLU A 108 -1.25 -16.22 -0.62
CA GLU A 108 0.18 -16.55 -0.62
C GLU A 108 0.93 -15.90 -1.78
N GLN A 109 0.21 -15.41 -2.80
CA GLN A 109 0.80 -14.67 -3.92
C GLN A 109 1.26 -13.27 -3.52
N LEU A 110 0.80 -12.75 -2.37
CA LEU A 110 1.09 -11.41 -1.90
C LEU A 110 1.70 -11.44 -0.50
N ILE A 111 2.72 -10.61 -0.33
CA ILE A 111 3.41 -10.35 0.92
C ILE A 111 3.32 -8.85 1.21
N GLN A 112 3.30 -8.49 2.49
CA GLN A 112 3.10 -7.11 2.92
C GLN A 112 4.14 -6.74 4.00
N SER A 113 4.56 -5.48 4.02
CA SER A 113 5.42 -4.92 5.08
C SER A 113 4.66 -4.64 6.37
N VAL A 114 5.39 -4.25 7.42
CA VAL A 114 4.74 -3.50 8.51
C VAL A 114 4.11 -2.20 7.91
N PRO A 115 2.92 -1.79 8.38
CA PRO A 115 2.28 -0.58 7.88
C PRO A 115 3.04 0.68 8.32
N VAL A 116 2.96 1.74 7.52
CA VAL A 116 3.39 3.10 7.94
C VAL A 116 2.31 3.81 8.74
N LEU A 117 1.05 3.46 8.49
CA LEU A 117 -0.15 4.01 9.13
C LEU A 117 -1.27 2.96 9.09
N VAL A 118 -2.14 2.96 10.09
CA VAL A 118 -3.39 2.19 10.07
C VAL A 118 -4.53 3.20 9.95
N SER A 119 -5.20 3.22 8.81
CA SER A 119 -6.27 4.18 8.54
C SER A 119 -7.63 3.62 8.89
N ARG A 120 -8.51 4.53 9.31
CA ARG A 120 -9.92 4.22 9.58
C ARG A 120 -10.81 5.17 8.84
N THR A 121 -11.81 4.62 8.17
CA THR A 121 -12.83 5.38 7.45
C THR A 121 -14.00 5.67 8.38
N TYR A 122 -14.34 6.94 8.48
CA TYR A 122 -15.47 7.43 9.27
C TYR A 122 -16.53 8.07 8.37
N LEU A 123 -17.70 8.26 8.96
CA LEU A 123 -18.79 9.05 8.39
C LEU A 123 -18.78 10.44 9.01
N PHE A 124 -18.45 11.43 8.19
CA PHE A 124 -18.53 12.83 8.56
C PHE A 124 -19.92 13.36 8.16
N SER A 125 -20.78 13.53 9.15
CA SER A 125 -22.13 14.07 8.98
C SER A 125 -22.08 15.51 8.51
N ARG A 126 -23.08 15.91 7.73
CA ARG A 126 -23.29 17.32 7.38
C ARG A 126 -23.51 18.14 8.67
N PRO A 127 -22.98 19.38 8.75
CA PRO A 127 -23.22 20.25 9.89
C PRO A 127 -24.73 20.39 10.23
N GLY A 128 -25.06 20.30 11.51
CA GLY A 128 -26.44 20.37 12.00
C GLY A 128 -27.24 19.05 11.90
N MET A 129 -26.66 17.97 11.38
CA MET A 129 -27.27 16.64 11.43
C MET A 129 -26.82 15.84 12.66
N PRO A 130 -27.65 14.87 13.12
CA PRO A 130 -27.20 13.86 14.08
C PRO A 130 -25.97 13.10 13.57
N LEU A 131 -25.17 12.61 14.51
CA LEU A 131 -24.09 11.67 14.20
C LEU A 131 -24.66 10.38 13.64
N LEU A 132 -23.97 9.83 12.64
CA LEU A 132 -24.24 8.51 12.10
C LEU A 132 -23.27 7.54 12.76
N SER A 133 -23.79 6.75 13.69
CA SER A 133 -22.99 5.96 14.65
C SER A 133 -23.16 4.45 14.48
N ASP A 134 -23.97 4.01 13.52
CA ASP A 134 -24.20 2.59 13.23
C ASP A 134 -24.71 2.40 11.80
N MET A 135 -24.68 1.16 11.32
CA MET A 135 -25.16 0.80 9.98
C MET A 135 -26.66 1.07 9.74
N PRO A 136 -27.57 0.78 10.69
CA PRO A 136 -28.99 1.13 10.55
C PRO A 136 -29.26 2.63 10.35
N SER A 137 -28.50 3.51 11.00
CA SER A 137 -28.68 4.97 10.88
C SER A 137 -28.47 5.53 9.46
N LEU A 138 -27.88 4.72 8.59
CA LEU A 138 -27.56 5.06 7.20
C LEU A 138 -28.71 4.79 6.22
N GLU A 139 -29.81 4.20 6.68
CA GLU A 139 -30.96 3.88 5.83
C GLU A 139 -31.49 5.13 5.11
N GLY A 140 -31.50 5.06 3.77
CA GLY A 140 -31.94 6.15 2.90
C GLY A 140 -30.99 7.36 2.81
N LYS A 141 -29.91 7.40 3.60
CA LYS A 141 -28.92 8.49 3.59
C LYS A 141 -28.16 8.53 2.27
N LEU A 142 -27.82 9.74 1.84
CA LEU A 142 -26.96 9.98 0.69
C LEU A 142 -25.52 10.22 1.15
N LEU A 143 -24.69 9.19 1.01
CA LEU A 143 -23.27 9.20 1.36
C LEU A 143 -22.43 9.68 0.16
N ILE A 144 -21.49 10.59 0.41
CA ILE A 144 -20.58 11.11 -0.60
C ILE A 144 -19.27 10.31 -0.54
N GLN A 145 -18.80 9.81 -1.68
CA GLN A 145 -17.55 9.06 -1.81
C GLN A 145 -16.79 9.48 -3.07
N ILE A 146 -15.51 9.13 -3.16
CA ILE A 146 -14.77 9.31 -4.40
C ILE A 146 -15.12 8.19 -5.37
N ARG A 147 -15.26 8.55 -6.64
CA ARG A 147 -15.44 7.59 -7.73
C ARG A 147 -14.30 6.56 -7.73
N GLY A 148 -14.66 5.30 -7.50
CA GLY A 148 -13.72 4.17 -7.54
C GLY A 148 -13.45 3.53 -6.18
N GLU A 149 -13.71 4.21 -5.05
CA GLU A 149 -13.53 3.62 -3.71
C GLU A 149 -14.50 2.44 -3.45
N ASN A 150 -15.61 2.39 -4.19
CA ASN A 150 -16.59 1.29 -4.25
C ASN A 150 -16.99 0.73 -2.88
N TYR A 151 -17.25 1.60 -1.89
CA TYR A 151 -17.71 1.19 -0.56
C TYR A 151 -19.03 0.42 -0.59
N ASN A 152 -19.81 0.51 -1.67
CA ASN A 152 -21.11 -0.14 -1.85
C ASN A 152 -21.18 -1.60 -1.36
N HIS A 153 -20.08 -2.36 -1.45
CA HIS A 153 -20.02 -3.74 -0.95
C HIS A 153 -20.11 -3.86 0.59
N ASN A 154 -19.53 -2.91 1.33
CA ASN A 154 -19.58 -2.83 2.79
C ASN A 154 -20.92 -2.32 3.30
N PHE A 155 -21.68 -1.62 2.45
CA PHE A 155 -22.93 -0.97 2.82
C PHE A 155 -24.19 -1.69 2.34
N LYS A 156 -24.08 -2.94 1.85
CA LYS A 156 -25.22 -3.69 1.27
C LYS A 156 -26.44 -3.78 2.19
N THR A 157 -26.22 -3.91 3.51
CA THR A 157 -27.30 -4.03 4.50
C THR A 157 -27.89 -2.69 4.92
N SER A 158 -27.20 -1.58 4.65
CA SER A 158 -27.59 -0.25 5.12
C SER A 158 -28.62 0.46 4.25
N GLN A 159 -28.81 0.04 3.01
CA GLN A 159 -29.62 0.76 2.01
C GLN A 159 -29.22 2.24 1.81
N ALA A 160 -27.98 2.61 2.17
CA ALA A 160 -27.43 3.92 1.86
C ALA A 160 -27.32 4.12 0.34
N ARG A 161 -27.52 5.36 -0.10
CA ARG A 161 -27.32 5.80 -1.49
C ARG A 161 -25.97 6.50 -1.58
N PHE A 162 -25.34 6.44 -2.75
CA PHE A 162 -23.99 7.00 -2.94
C PHE A 162 -23.97 8.10 -4.01
N TRP A 163 -23.31 9.22 -3.69
CA TRP A 163 -22.91 10.26 -4.64
C TRP A 163 -21.41 10.16 -4.87
N ASN A 164 -21.02 9.85 -6.10
CA ASN A 164 -19.61 9.82 -6.50
C ASN A 164 -19.13 11.21 -6.95
N VAL A 165 -18.07 11.71 -6.33
CA VAL A 165 -17.32 12.90 -6.76
C VAL A 165 -15.94 12.49 -7.26
N ASP A 166 -15.22 13.42 -7.88
CA ASP A 166 -13.94 13.11 -8.54
C ASP A 166 -12.71 13.44 -7.65
N SER A 167 -12.89 14.12 -6.52
CA SER A 167 -11.78 14.44 -5.60
C SER A 167 -12.21 14.53 -4.12
N GLU A 168 -11.25 14.38 -3.21
CA GLU A 168 -11.43 14.60 -1.77
C GLU A 168 -11.94 16.02 -1.45
N LEU A 169 -11.41 17.02 -2.14
CA LEU A 169 -11.82 18.42 -1.92
C LEU A 169 -13.27 18.64 -2.34
N ASP A 170 -13.71 18.01 -3.43
CA ASP A 170 -15.11 18.08 -3.86
C ASP A 170 -16.02 17.32 -2.90
N LYS A 171 -15.56 16.22 -2.31
CA LYS A 171 -16.29 15.46 -1.28
C LYS A 171 -16.61 16.34 -0.08
N VAL A 172 -15.62 17.09 0.42
CA VAL A 172 -15.80 18.06 1.50
C VAL A 172 -16.74 19.20 1.08
N ARG A 173 -16.57 19.79 -0.11
CA ARG A 173 -17.43 20.88 -0.59
C ARG A 173 -18.90 20.46 -0.71
N VAL A 174 -19.17 19.30 -1.34
CA VAL A 174 -20.53 18.78 -1.52
C VAL A 174 -21.21 18.51 -0.18
N LEU A 175 -20.46 18.05 0.84
CA LEU A 175 -20.97 17.89 2.19
C LEU A 175 -21.39 19.24 2.80
N LEU A 176 -20.51 20.24 2.72
CA LEU A 176 -20.72 21.57 3.30
C LEU A 176 -21.82 22.37 2.57
N GLU A 177 -21.98 22.16 1.27
CA GLU A 177 -23.12 22.67 0.46
C GLU A 177 -24.45 21.99 0.81
N GLY A 178 -24.40 20.96 1.64
CA GLY A 178 -25.56 20.22 2.11
C GLY A 178 -26.22 19.32 1.08
N ARG A 179 -25.46 18.93 0.05
CA ARG A 179 -25.93 18.11 -1.08
C ARG A 179 -25.88 16.60 -0.79
N GLY A 180 -25.23 16.20 0.30
CA GLY A 180 -25.30 14.86 0.88
C GLY A 180 -25.57 14.91 2.38
N ASP A 181 -25.89 13.76 2.96
CA ASP A 181 -26.16 13.61 4.40
C ASP A 181 -24.88 13.41 5.19
N ALA A 182 -23.92 12.68 4.64
CA ALA A 182 -22.60 12.46 5.18
C ALA A 182 -21.60 12.17 4.06
N MET A 183 -20.31 12.27 4.36
CA MET A 183 -19.24 11.79 3.48
C MET A 183 -18.40 10.73 4.17
N LEU A 184 -17.81 9.85 3.37
CA LEU A 184 -16.81 8.90 3.81
C LEU A 184 -15.44 9.57 3.79
N GLY A 185 -14.68 9.49 4.89
CA GLY A 185 -13.32 10.02 4.94
C GLY A 185 -12.42 9.13 5.78
N SER A 186 -11.24 8.81 5.26
CA SER A 186 -10.22 8.08 6.03
C SER A 186 -9.37 9.05 6.82
N MET A 187 -9.18 8.76 8.11
CA MET A 187 -8.17 9.41 8.93
C MET A 187 -6.89 8.56 8.94
N PRO A 188 -5.71 9.19 8.92
CA PRO A 188 -5.49 10.63 9.09
C PRO A 188 -5.66 11.51 7.82
N GLU A 189 -5.80 10.92 6.63
CA GLU A 189 -5.65 11.59 5.33
C GLU A 189 -6.61 12.77 5.12
N ILE A 190 -7.88 12.59 5.50
CA ILE A 190 -8.95 13.57 5.30
C ILE A 190 -8.65 14.90 6.00
N MET A 191 -7.82 14.89 7.04
CA MET A 191 -7.40 16.09 7.77
C MET A 191 -6.66 17.08 6.87
N ILE A 192 -5.94 16.59 5.87
CA ILE A 192 -5.25 17.42 4.87
C ILE A 192 -6.28 18.20 4.04
N SER A 193 -7.38 17.56 3.65
CA SER A 193 -8.45 18.20 2.88
C SER A 193 -9.17 19.28 3.69
N PHE A 194 -9.50 19.00 4.96
CA PHE A 194 -10.09 20.01 5.85
C PHE A 194 -9.18 21.21 6.04
N ARG A 195 -7.89 20.97 6.31
CA ARG A 195 -6.89 22.05 6.45
C ARG A 195 -6.75 22.85 5.16
N LYS A 196 -6.62 22.20 4.00
CA LYS A 196 -6.47 22.88 2.69
C LYS A 196 -7.65 23.79 2.36
N LEU A 197 -8.86 23.41 2.79
CA LEU A 197 -10.06 24.22 2.59
C LEU A 197 -10.30 25.26 3.70
N GLY A 198 -9.51 25.23 4.78
CA GLY A 198 -9.69 26.12 5.93
C GLY A 198 -11.03 25.90 6.64
N VAL A 199 -11.52 24.67 6.67
CA VAL A 199 -12.80 24.30 7.29
C VAL A 199 -12.59 23.49 8.56
N GLU A 200 -13.53 23.59 9.48
CA GLU A 200 -13.58 22.72 10.66
C GLU A 200 -13.89 21.28 10.25
N VAL A 201 -13.43 20.33 11.07
CA VAL A 201 -13.76 18.92 10.90
C VAL A 201 -15.28 18.75 11.11
N PRO A 202 -16.03 18.24 10.12
CA PRO A 202 -17.45 18.00 10.31
C PRO A 202 -17.72 16.96 11.41
N PRO A 203 -18.92 16.96 12.02
CA PRO A 203 -19.25 16.01 13.08
C PRO A 203 -19.10 14.56 12.62
N TYR A 204 -18.46 13.72 13.43
CA TYR A 204 -18.32 12.28 13.19
C TYR A 204 -18.33 11.53 14.53
N ASP A 205 -18.61 10.23 14.49
CA ASP A 205 -18.50 9.36 15.67
C ASP A 205 -17.13 8.66 15.67
N PRO A 206 -16.22 8.99 16.61
CA PRO A 206 -14.90 8.35 16.68
C PRO A 206 -14.96 6.86 17.08
N ALA A 207 -16.07 6.40 17.65
CA ALA A 207 -16.27 5.00 18.04
C ALA A 207 -16.85 4.14 16.91
N PHE A 208 -17.25 4.73 15.78
CA PHE A 208 -17.84 4.01 14.65
C PHE A 208 -17.03 4.23 13.36
N SER A 209 -16.09 3.31 13.10
CA SER A 209 -15.46 3.20 11.78
C SER A 209 -16.22 2.22 10.89
N VAL A 210 -16.25 2.51 9.59
CA VAL A 210 -16.91 1.67 8.58
C VAL A 210 -15.92 0.78 7.83
N LEU A 211 -14.63 1.09 7.91
CA LEU A 211 -13.55 0.33 7.31
C LEU A 211 -12.24 0.70 8.00
N ASP A 212 -11.47 -0.30 8.41
CA ASP A 212 -10.11 -0.16 8.90
C ASP A 212 -9.17 -0.85 7.90
N TYR A 213 -8.02 -0.24 7.60
CA TYR A 213 -7.05 -0.81 6.68
C TYR A 213 -5.62 -0.35 6.95
N ASP A 214 -4.68 -1.23 6.61
CA ASP A 214 -3.25 -0.97 6.69
C ASP A 214 -2.78 -0.18 5.46
N ASN A 215 -2.02 0.88 5.71
CA ASN A 215 -1.21 1.55 4.70
C ASN A 215 0.18 0.94 4.73
N ALA A 216 0.41 -0.03 3.87
CA ALA A 216 1.65 -0.79 3.81
C ALA A 216 2.12 -0.95 2.36
N ILE A 217 3.36 -1.39 2.15
CA ILE A 217 3.75 -1.89 0.84
C ILE A 217 3.29 -3.35 0.72
N THR A 218 2.58 -3.66 -0.35
CA THR A 218 2.22 -5.04 -0.71
C THR A 218 2.90 -5.41 -2.01
N CYS A 219 3.72 -6.45 -1.97
CA CYS A 219 4.45 -6.97 -3.12
C CYS A 219 3.97 -8.35 -3.52
N ARG A 220 4.26 -8.72 -4.77
CA ARG A 220 4.19 -10.13 -5.17
C ARG A 220 5.19 -10.94 -4.36
N ASN A 221 4.83 -12.19 -4.06
CA ASN A 221 5.68 -13.11 -3.30
C ASN A 221 6.81 -13.72 -4.16
N THR A 222 7.68 -12.86 -4.69
CA THR A 222 8.91 -13.21 -5.40
C THR A 222 10.12 -12.98 -4.48
N ALA A 223 11.32 -13.43 -4.89
CA ALA A 223 12.54 -13.13 -4.13
C ALA A 223 12.75 -11.62 -3.99
N ARG A 224 12.70 -10.89 -5.12
CA ARG A 224 12.77 -9.42 -5.15
C ARG A 224 11.72 -8.76 -4.26
N GLY A 225 10.46 -9.21 -4.35
CA GLY A 225 9.39 -8.66 -3.52
C GLY A 225 9.63 -8.87 -2.03
N ARG A 226 10.16 -10.04 -1.63
CA ARG A 226 10.52 -10.33 -0.23
C ARG A 226 11.64 -9.43 0.25
N ASP A 227 12.70 -9.29 -0.54
CA ASP A 227 13.84 -8.44 -0.20
C ASP A 227 13.39 -6.98 -0.01
N PHE A 228 12.52 -6.47 -0.89
CA PHE A 228 12.00 -5.11 -0.78
C PHE A 228 11.04 -4.92 0.40
N VAL A 229 10.17 -5.90 0.68
CA VAL A 229 9.29 -5.88 1.86
C VAL A 229 10.10 -5.90 3.15
N THR A 230 11.18 -6.69 3.21
CA THR A 230 12.10 -6.73 4.36
C THR A 230 12.76 -5.37 4.54
N LEU A 231 13.40 -4.81 3.51
CA LEU A 231 14.02 -3.49 3.56
C LEU A 231 13.02 -2.42 4.03
N PHE A 232 11.86 -2.34 3.38
CA PHE A 232 10.86 -1.34 3.74
C PHE A 232 10.39 -1.53 5.19
N SER A 233 10.20 -2.77 5.63
CA SER A 233 9.75 -3.02 7.01
C SER A 233 10.78 -2.62 8.05
N GLU A 234 12.05 -2.93 7.83
CA GLU A 234 13.16 -2.54 8.70
C GLU A 234 13.21 -1.01 8.83
N ARG A 235 13.14 -0.30 7.70
CA ARG A 235 13.14 1.16 7.66
C ARG A 235 11.92 1.78 8.35
N VAL A 236 10.73 1.21 8.17
CA VAL A 236 9.54 1.68 8.89
C VAL A 236 9.71 1.49 10.39
N SER A 237 10.15 0.31 10.85
CA SER A 237 10.37 0.07 12.27
C SER A 237 11.37 1.05 12.88
N GLU A 238 12.52 1.29 12.22
CA GLU A 238 13.52 2.26 12.68
C GLU A 238 12.92 3.66 12.84
N THR A 239 12.14 4.12 11.85
CA THR A 239 11.52 5.46 11.88
C THR A 239 10.34 5.60 12.85
N LEU A 240 9.71 4.47 13.22
CA LEU A 240 8.70 4.42 14.27
C LEU A 240 9.36 4.47 15.66
N GLU A 241 10.42 3.68 15.86
CA GLU A 241 11.17 3.59 17.12
C GLU A 241 11.84 4.92 17.50
N ASP A 242 12.45 5.62 16.54
CA ASP A 242 13.10 6.91 16.78
C ASP A 242 12.12 8.11 16.73
N GLY A 243 10.85 7.86 16.39
CA GLY A 243 9.79 8.87 16.30
C GLY A 243 9.90 9.83 15.12
N SER A 244 10.81 9.58 14.17
CA SER A 244 11.03 10.45 13.02
C SER A 244 9.88 10.39 12.01
N LEU A 245 9.25 9.22 11.80
CA LEU A 245 8.06 9.08 10.94
C LEU A 245 6.89 9.90 11.51
N ARG A 246 6.66 9.80 12.82
CA ARG A 246 5.66 10.59 13.53
C ARG A 246 5.86 12.08 13.30
N LYS A 247 7.09 12.57 13.54
CA LYS A 247 7.45 13.98 13.38
C LYS A 247 7.19 14.45 11.94
N MET A 248 7.62 13.68 10.96
CA MET A 248 7.42 13.97 9.54
C MET A 248 5.93 14.15 9.20
N ILE A 249 5.06 13.26 9.68
CA ILE A 249 3.62 13.33 9.39
C ILE A 249 2.97 14.55 10.07
N VAL A 250 3.39 14.88 11.30
CA VAL A 250 2.93 16.08 12.01
C VAL A 250 3.34 17.36 11.28
N GLU A 251 4.59 17.44 10.83
CA GLU A 251 5.10 18.57 10.04
C GLU A 251 4.39 18.68 8.67
N GLY A 252 3.99 17.53 8.09
CA GLY A 252 3.13 17.43 6.90
C GLY A 252 1.69 17.93 7.13
N GLY A 253 1.32 18.23 8.38
CA GLY A 253 0.12 18.96 8.73
C GLY A 253 -1.02 18.14 9.32
N VAL A 254 -0.77 16.88 9.67
CA VAL A 254 -1.71 16.09 10.46
C VAL A 254 -1.57 16.47 11.95
N PRO A 255 -2.67 16.70 12.69
CA PRO A 255 -2.56 17.00 14.12
C PRO A 255 -1.91 15.85 14.90
N GLU A 256 -1.07 16.19 15.86
CA GLU A 256 -0.30 15.23 16.68
C GLU A 256 -1.16 14.12 17.30
N ALA A 257 -2.27 14.50 17.96
CA ALA A 257 -3.20 13.54 18.56
C ALA A 257 -3.86 12.59 17.53
N ILE A 258 -3.99 13.03 16.28
CA ILE A 258 -4.48 12.18 15.18
C ILE A 258 -3.36 11.28 14.67
N VAL A 259 -2.11 11.74 14.59
CA VAL A 259 -0.99 10.85 14.24
C VAL A 259 -0.85 9.73 15.27
N ASP A 260 -0.86 10.07 16.55
CA ASP A 260 -0.67 9.11 17.64
C ASP A 260 -1.74 8.00 17.67
N ALA A 261 -2.97 8.30 17.27
CA ALA A 261 -4.06 7.33 17.25
C ALA A 261 -4.03 6.38 16.04
N PHE A 262 -3.22 6.68 15.01
CA PHE A 262 -3.21 5.98 13.73
C PHE A 262 -1.82 5.46 13.33
N LEU A 263 -0.79 5.76 14.11
CA LEU A 263 0.49 5.07 14.01
C LEU A 263 0.34 3.62 14.46
N PRO A 264 0.99 2.68 13.76
CA PRO A 264 1.05 1.31 14.22
C PRO A 264 1.82 1.22 15.53
N THR A 265 1.39 0.30 16.40
CA THR A 265 2.17 -0.06 17.57
C THR A 265 3.34 -0.92 17.13
N VAL A 266 4.58 -0.50 17.45
CA VAL A 266 5.74 -1.38 17.35
C VAL A 266 5.48 -2.53 18.32
N ALA A 267 5.50 -3.77 17.84
CA ALA A 267 5.38 -4.93 18.71
C ALA A 267 6.70 -5.08 19.49
N ASP A 268 6.62 -5.11 20.82
CA ASP A 268 7.76 -5.38 21.72
C ASP A 268 8.42 -6.75 21.45
#